data_AF-A0AAD5L847-F1
#
_entry.id   AF-A0AAD5L847-F1
#
_cell.length_a   1.000
_cell.length_b   1.000
_cell.length_c   1.000
_cell.angle_alpha   90.00
_cell.angle_beta   90.00
_cell.angle_gamma   90.00
#
_symmetry.space_group_name_H-M   'P 1'
#
loop_
_entity.id
_entity.type
_entity.pdbx_description
1 polymer ?
#
loop_
_entity_poly.entity_id
_entity_poly.type
_entity_poly.pdbx_seq_one_letter_code
_entity_poly.pdbx_strand_id
1 'polypeptide(L)'
;MAIRFFSLFLLYRAVFAGFLPVSESDGLAPATDDVHVQLQKLRDDVKILKETYQQVVVDVTAHTQHKDELRKHEMEIQALKQIVARLEERLEILQEERREPVKPSKLTSPTPVIASSCEELRHSDEALQSGMYWIDPDGHGTGDTPVYVWCNMTTGSTSILHDSESSTDVGQCWDAGCYSRFINYNASMRQMISLIELSSVCRQSIQYDCKMAPMEFNGEPQSWWTDRNGVRRNDFTGGNSVQSKCQCALENSCLDRKLQCNCNALSPIETSDKGKFYHYSNYVKEIFTFEIFFRYHHGQILSSRYAVEFWQDFNSTVFRPA
;
A
#
# COMPACT_ATOMS: atom_id res chain seq x y z
N MET A 1 24.46 -22.59 -18.12
CA MET A 1 24.16 -23.83 -18.88
C MET A 1 25.22 -24.93 -18.70
N ALA A 2 26.52 -24.63 -18.74
CA ALA A 2 27.58 -25.65 -18.68
C ALA A 2 27.63 -26.49 -17.39
N ILE A 3 27.29 -25.91 -16.23
CA ILE A 3 27.31 -26.62 -14.93
C ILE A 3 26.17 -27.64 -14.81
N ARG A 4 25.01 -27.40 -15.45
CA ARG A 4 23.83 -28.28 -15.37
C ARG A 4 23.93 -29.54 -16.24
N PHE A 5 24.65 -29.46 -17.36
CA PHE A 5 24.93 -30.65 -18.20
C PHE A 5 25.90 -31.60 -17.51
N PHE A 6 26.82 -31.09 -16.69
CA PHE A 6 27.79 -31.92 -15.97
C PHE A 6 27.12 -32.82 -14.92
N SER A 7 26.14 -32.30 -14.19
CA SER A 7 25.39 -33.07 -13.18
C SER A 7 24.50 -34.17 -13.79
N LEU A 8 23.83 -33.88 -14.91
CA LEU A 8 23.05 -34.87 -15.66
C LEU A 8 23.94 -35.95 -16.31
N PHE A 9 25.12 -35.57 -16.80
CA PHE A 9 26.08 -36.51 -17.39
C PHE A 9 26.73 -37.44 -16.34
N LEU A 10 26.99 -36.92 -15.13
CA LEU A 10 27.49 -37.73 -14.00
C LEU A 10 26.42 -38.71 -13.47
N LEU A 11 25.15 -38.28 -13.41
CA LEU A 11 24.01 -39.16 -13.07
C LEU A 11 23.79 -40.24 -14.14
N TYR A 12 23.87 -39.89 -15.42
CA TYR A 12 23.76 -40.85 -16.52
C TYR A 12 24.90 -41.89 -16.47
N ARG A 13 26.13 -41.48 -16.16
CA ARG A 13 27.24 -42.43 -15.97
C ARG A 13 27.09 -43.30 -14.73
N ALA A 14 26.56 -42.77 -13.63
CA ALA A 14 26.36 -43.53 -12.39
C ALA A 14 25.27 -44.62 -12.56
N VAL A 15 24.20 -44.33 -13.32
CA VAL A 15 23.09 -45.26 -13.57
C VAL A 15 23.46 -46.36 -14.58
N PHE A 16 24.28 -46.05 -15.60
CA PHE A 16 24.62 -47.01 -16.66
C PHE A 16 25.94 -47.77 -16.45
N ALA A 17 26.79 -47.39 -15.50
CA ALA A 17 28.04 -48.11 -15.20
C ALA A 17 27.84 -49.48 -14.52
N GLY A 18 26.61 -49.82 -14.09
CA GLY A 18 26.30 -51.08 -13.39
C GLY A 18 25.81 -52.24 -14.26
N PHE A 19 25.59 -52.03 -15.57
CA PHE A 19 25.11 -53.06 -16.49
C PHE A 19 26.27 -53.66 -17.29
N LEU A 20 27.03 -54.58 -16.68
CA LEU A 20 27.89 -55.51 -17.42
C LEU A 20 27.06 -56.71 -17.87
N PRO A 21 27.28 -57.25 -19.09
CA PRO A 21 26.59 -58.45 -19.54
C PRO A 21 27.06 -59.66 -18.71
N VAL A 22 26.10 -60.38 -18.12
CA VAL A 22 26.33 -61.63 -17.39
C VAL A 22 26.81 -62.69 -18.38
N SER A 23 28.03 -63.19 -18.18
CA SER A 23 28.56 -64.36 -18.88
C SER A 23 27.99 -65.65 -18.28
N GLU A 24 27.53 -66.53 -19.15
CA GLU A 24 26.94 -67.83 -18.84
C GLU A 24 28.03 -68.84 -18.41
N SER A 25 27.93 -69.39 -17.19
CA SER A 25 28.58 -70.65 -16.81
C SER A 25 27.86 -71.35 -15.66
N ASP A 26 27.69 -72.66 -15.82
CA ASP A 26 26.90 -73.63 -15.05
C ASP A 26 27.15 -73.71 -13.53
N GLY A 27 26.09 -74.00 -12.76
CA GLY A 27 26.17 -74.74 -11.47
C GLY A 27 25.31 -74.28 -10.28
N LEU A 28 24.20 -75.01 -10.03
CA LEU A 28 23.59 -75.40 -8.73
C LEU A 28 23.36 -74.34 -7.58
N ALA A 29 22.14 -73.75 -7.54
CA ALA A 29 21.26 -73.23 -6.45
C ALA A 29 21.80 -72.36 -5.25
N PRO A 30 21.00 -71.42 -4.66
CA PRO A 30 19.58 -71.11 -4.88
C PRO A 30 19.35 -69.69 -5.46
N ALA A 31 18.61 -69.60 -6.56
CA ALA A 31 18.37 -68.35 -7.31
C ALA A 31 17.45 -67.31 -6.60
N THR A 32 17.06 -67.52 -5.35
CA THR A 32 16.05 -66.69 -4.67
C THR A 32 16.63 -65.54 -3.86
N ASP A 33 17.81 -65.71 -3.25
CA ASP A 33 18.45 -64.65 -2.45
C ASP A 33 19.06 -63.55 -3.34
N ASP A 34 19.59 -63.92 -4.51
CA ASP A 34 20.14 -62.97 -5.50
C ASP A 34 19.06 -62.06 -6.09
N VAL A 35 17.91 -62.63 -6.47
CA VAL A 35 16.78 -61.84 -7.00
C VAL A 35 16.19 -60.92 -5.93
N HIS A 36 16.13 -61.36 -4.66
CA HIS A 36 15.59 -60.54 -3.59
C HIS A 36 16.49 -59.32 -3.29
N VAL A 37 17.81 -59.51 -3.29
CA VAL A 37 18.80 -58.43 -3.13
C VAL A 37 18.74 -57.46 -4.32
N GLN A 38 18.65 -57.96 -5.55
CA GLN A 38 18.50 -57.12 -6.75
C GLN A 38 17.21 -56.29 -6.72
N LEU A 39 16.10 -56.90 -6.28
CA LEU A 39 14.80 -56.23 -6.22
C LEU A 39 14.76 -55.17 -5.12
N GLN A 40 15.45 -55.41 -4.00
CA GLN A 40 15.61 -54.40 -2.95
C GLN A 40 16.47 -53.22 -3.42
N LYS A 41 17.59 -53.50 -4.10
CA LYS A 41 18.42 -52.45 -4.71
C LYS A 41 17.64 -51.60 -5.71
N LEU A 42 16.87 -52.24 -6.59
CA LEU A 42 16.02 -51.54 -7.55
C LEU A 42 14.96 -50.68 -6.87
N ARG A 43 14.38 -51.14 -5.75
CA ARG A 43 13.42 -50.36 -4.95
C ARG A 43 14.08 -49.11 -4.36
N ASP A 44 15.29 -49.24 -3.85
CA ASP A 44 16.03 -48.13 -3.26
C ASP A 44 16.45 -47.12 -4.33
N ASP A 45 16.90 -47.59 -5.50
CA ASP A 45 17.24 -46.73 -6.66
C ASP A 45 16.01 -45.98 -7.18
N VAL A 46 14.85 -46.64 -7.28
CA VAL A 46 13.57 -45.99 -7.67
C VAL A 46 13.15 -44.93 -6.65
N LYS A 47 13.36 -45.19 -5.36
CA LYS A 47 13.06 -44.21 -4.30
C LYS A 47 13.92 -42.96 -4.46
N ILE A 48 15.23 -43.13 -4.62
CA ILE A 48 16.17 -42.01 -4.83
C ILE A 48 15.82 -41.23 -6.10
N LEU A 49 15.49 -41.93 -7.18
CA LEU A 49 15.12 -41.30 -8.45
C LEU A 49 13.84 -40.47 -8.32
N LYS A 50 12.85 -40.97 -7.56
CA LYS A 50 11.59 -40.26 -7.31
C LYS A 50 11.80 -38.98 -6.49
N GLU A 51 12.62 -39.06 -5.44
CA GLU A 51 12.98 -37.90 -4.61
C GLU A 51 13.74 -36.85 -5.45
N THR A 52 14.69 -37.30 -6.27
CA THR A 52 15.47 -36.43 -7.17
C THR A 52 14.57 -35.76 -8.22
N TYR A 53 13.64 -36.50 -8.82
CA TYR A 53 12.69 -35.97 -9.79
C TYR A 53 11.80 -34.88 -9.16
N GLN A 54 11.30 -35.12 -7.95
CA GLN A 54 10.50 -34.13 -7.23
C GLN A 54 11.29 -32.85 -6.96
N GLN A 55 12.55 -32.96 -6.57
CA GLN A 55 13.41 -31.80 -6.35
C GLN A 55 13.63 -30.99 -7.65
N VAL A 56 13.91 -31.68 -8.76
CA VAL A 56 14.10 -31.01 -10.07
C VAL A 56 12.84 -30.28 -10.51
N VAL A 57 11.65 -30.86 -10.29
CA VAL A 57 10.39 -30.19 -10.61
C VAL A 57 10.24 -28.89 -9.81
N VAL A 58 10.51 -28.92 -8.51
CA VAL A 58 10.45 -27.72 -7.64
C VAL A 58 11.41 -26.63 -8.14
N ASP A 59 12.65 -27.00 -8.44
CA ASP A 59 13.67 -26.04 -8.91
C ASP A 59 13.31 -25.43 -10.27
N VAL A 60 12.74 -26.24 -11.18
CA VAL A 60 12.28 -25.76 -12.49
C VAL A 60 11.08 -24.83 -12.35
N THR A 61 10.13 -25.14 -11.46
CA THR A 61 8.98 -24.28 -11.19
C THR A 61 9.42 -22.94 -10.60
N ALA A 62 10.31 -22.95 -9.61
CA ALA A 62 10.85 -21.72 -9.01
C ALA A 62 11.60 -20.86 -10.04
N HIS A 63 12.41 -21.49 -10.90
CA HIS A 63 13.12 -20.76 -11.96
C HIS A 63 12.18 -20.18 -13.02
N THR A 64 11.07 -20.87 -13.31
CA THR A 64 10.04 -20.38 -14.25
C THR A 64 9.31 -19.18 -13.67
N GLN A 65 8.93 -19.24 -12.38
CA GLN A 65 8.32 -18.10 -11.67
C GLN A 65 9.23 -16.87 -11.68
N HIS A 66 10.50 -17.04 -11.34
CA HIS A 66 11.45 -15.93 -11.35
C HIS A 66 11.61 -15.31 -12.75
N LYS A 67 11.57 -16.14 -13.81
CA LYS A 67 11.63 -15.66 -15.20
C LYS A 67 10.40 -14.84 -15.59
N ASP A 68 9.22 -15.20 -15.10
CA ASP A 68 7.99 -14.44 -15.36
C ASP A 68 7.96 -13.12 -14.57
N GLU A 69 8.48 -13.09 -13.35
CA GLU A 69 8.71 -11.84 -12.59
C GLU A 69 9.68 -10.90 -13.32
N LEU A 70 10.80 -11.43 -13.82
CA LEU A 70 11.77 -10.68 -14.64
C LEU A 70 11.12 -10.05 -15.87
N ARG A 71 10.26 -10.79 -16.58
CA ARG A 71 9.51 -10.26 -17.73
C ARG A 71 8.55 -9.15 -17.34
N LYS A 72 7.88 -9.28 -16.19
CA LYS A 72 6.99 -8.23 -15.67
C LYS A 72 7.77 -6.94 -15.39
N HIS A 73 8.90 -7.05 -14.69
CA HIS A 73 9.76 -5.89 -14.42
C HIS A 73 10.35 -5.28 -15.70
N GLU A 74 10.67 -6.09 -16.70
CA GLU A 74 11.13 -5.59 -18.00
C GLU A 74 10.05 -4.75 -18.71
N MET A 75 8.78 -5.18 -18.65
CA MET A 75 7.65 -4.41 -19.16
C MET A 75 7.44 -3.10 -18.38
N GLU A 76 7.55 -3.12 -17.05
CA GLU A 76 7.46 -1.92 -16.19
C GLU A 76 8.57 -0.91 -16.50
N ILE A 77 9.81 -1.39 -16.67
CA ILE A 77 10.96 -0.56 -17.07
C ILE A 77 10.70 0.06 -18.45
N GLN A 78 10.12 -0.68 -19.39
CA GLN A 78 9.81 -0.14 -20.72
C GLN A 78 8.72 0.94 -20.66
N ALA A 79 7.69 0.76 -19.83
CA ALA A 79 6.67 1.78 -19.60
C ALA A 79 7.26 3.05 -18.95
N LEU A 80 8.10 2.90 -17.94
CA LEU A 80 8.79 4.01 -17.28
C LEU A 80 9.68 4.79 -18.25
N LYS A 81 10.42 4.10 -19.13
CA LYS A 81 11.22 4.74 -20.18
C LYS A 81 10.38 5.63 -21.11
N GLN A 82 9.17 5.19 -21.47
CA GLN A 82 8.27 6.01 -22.30
C GLN A 82 7.76 7.25 -21.56
N ILE A 83 7.52 7.15 -20.25
CA ILE A 83 7.10 8.28 -19.42
C ILE A 83 8.24 9.30 -19.32
N VAL A 84 9.47 8.85 -19.02
CA VAL A 84 10.65 9.72 -18.93
C VAL A 84 10.87 10.49 -20.22
N ALA A 85 10.80 9.82 -21.38
CA ALA A 85 10.95 10.48 -22.67
C ALA A 85 9.92 11.61 -22.90
N ARG A 86 8.65 11.40 -22.53
CA ARG A 86 7.61 12.45 -22.62
C ARG A 86 7.86 13.61 -21.66
N LEU A 87 8.38 13.31 -20.46
CA LEU A 87 8.71 14.34 -19.47
C LEU A 87 9.92 15.17 -19.91
N GLU A 88 10.92 14.54 -20.52
CA GLU A 88 12.08 15.22 -21.11
C GLU A 88 11.66 16.15 -22.26
N GLU A 89 10.80 15.68 -23.17
CA GLU A 89 10.25 16.52 -24.24
C GLU A 89 9.48 17.74 -23.67
N ARG A 90 8.64 17.51 -22.65
CA ARG A 90 7.91 18.61 -21.99
C ARG A 90 8.85 19.58 -21.28
N LEU A 91 9.96 19.10 -20.72
CA LEU A 91 10.95 19.94 -20.06
C LEU A 91 11.65 20.86 -21.07
N GLU A 92 11.98 20.36 -22.26
CA GLU A 92 12.60 21.17 -23.33
C GLU A 92 11.66 22.29 -23.79
N ILE A 93 10.37 22.00 -23.98
CA ILE A 93 9.36 23.01 -24.35
C ILE A 93 9.30 24.14 -23.30
N LEU A 94 9.23 23.78 -22.01
CA LEU A 94 9.17 24.75 -20.91
C LEU A 94 10.48 25.55 -20.75
N GLN A 95 11.62 24.98 -21.15
CA GLN A 95 12.89 25.69 -21.16
C GLN A 95 12.95 26.71 -22.31
N GLU A 96 12.34 26.40 -23.46
CA GLU A 96 12.28 27.31 -24.60
C GLU A 96 11.30 28.48 -24.34
N GLU A 97 10.16 28.23 -23.69
CA GLU A 97 9.26 29.29 -23.21
C GLU A 97 9.95 30.29 -22.26
N ARG A 98 10.99 29.84 -21.53
CA ARG A 98 11.81 30.70 -20.65
C ARG A 98 12.83 31.55 -21.42
N ARG A 99 13.18 31.20 -22.67
CA ARG A 99 14.20 31.89 -23.48
C ARG A 99 13.64 33.03 -24.32
N GLU A 100 12.32 33.17 -24.43
CA GLU A 100 11.68 34.38 -24.97
C GLU A 100 12.03 35.61 -24.11
N PRO A 101 12.59 36.70 -24.68
CA PRO A 101 12.98 37.86 -23.91
C PRO A 101 11.74 38.63 -23.41
N VAL A 102 11.50 38.60 -22.10
CA VAL A 102 10.51 39.46 -21.45
C VAL A 102 10.93 40.93 -21.65
N LYS A 103 10.21 41.62 -22.54
CA LYS A 103 10.19 43.08 -22.64
C LYS A 103 9.79 43.63 -21.27
N PRO A 104 10.46 44.64 -20.70
CA PRO A 104 10.07 45.19 -19.41
C PRO A 104 8.75 45.95 -19.59
N SER A 105 7.64 45.26 -19.39
CA SER A 105 6.38 45.93 -19.11
C SER A 105 6.50 46.51 -17.70
N LYS A 106 6.51 47.83 -17.63
CA LYS A 106 5.99 48.52 -16.46
C LYS A 106 4.63 47.90 -16.16
N LEU A 107 4.53 47.14 -15.08
CA LEU A 107 3.25 46.73 -14.54
C LEU A 107 3.33 46.75 -13.02
N THR A 108 2.94 47.90 -12.47
CA THR A 108 2.14 47.91 -11.25
C THR A 108 0.83 47.18 -11.57
N SER A 109 0.77 45.90 -11.23
CA SER A 109 -0.46 45.13 -11.02
C SER A 109 -0.23 44.20 -9.82
N PRO A 110 -1.22 44.03 -8.94
CA PRO A 110 -1.05 43.20 -7.75
C PRO A 110 -0.80 41.76 -8.19
N THR A 111 0.15 41.09 -7.54
CA THR A 111 0.31 39.64 -7.62
C THR A 111 -1.07 39.00 -7.43
N PRO A 112 -1.53 38.10 -8.32
CA PRO A 112 -2.85 37.50 -8.18
C PRO A 112 -2.95 36.82 -6.81
N VAL A 113 -3.86 37.33 -5.98
CA VAL A 113 -4.10 36.79 -4.63
C VAL A 113 -4.62 35.38 -4.80
N ILE A 114 -3.84 34.40 -4.35
CA ILE A 114 -4.24 32.99 -4.33
C ILE A 114 -5.23 32.83 -3.17
N ALA A 115 -6.37 32.20 -3.45
CA ALA A 115 -7.41 31.95 -2.46
C ALA A 115 -6.89 31.03 -1.33
N SER A 116 -7.38 31.23 -0.11
CA SER A 116 -6.97 30.47 1.07
C SER A 116 -7.62 29.09 1.15
N SER A 117 -8.69 28.84 0.40
CA SER A 117 -9.37 27.53 0.36
C SER A 117 -10.14 27.30 -0.94
N CYS A 118 -10.55 26.04 -1.16
CA CYS A 118 -11.47 25.69 -2.25
C CYS A 118 -12.85 26.35 -2.12
N GLU A 119 -13.28 26.62 -0.88
CA GLU A 119 -14.55 27.29 -0.63
C GLU A 119 -14.48 28.76 -1.06
N GLU A 120 -13.37 29.43 -0.79
CA GLU A 120 -13.12 30.79 -1.28
C GLU A 120 -13.04 30.83 -2.81
N LEU A 121 -12.34 29.86 -3.44
CA LEU A 121 -12.31 29.72 -4.90
C LEU A 121 -13.73 29.57 -5.47
N ARG A 122 -14.53 28.68 -4.89
CA ARG A 122 -15.92 28.43 -5.31
C ARG A 122 -16.77 29.70 -5.27
N HIS A 123 -16.65 30.51 -4.23
CA HIS A 123 -17.37 31.78 -4.13
C HIS A 123 -16.83 32.86 -5.05
N SER A 124 -15.55 32.81 -5.41
CA SER A 124 -14.94 33.79 -6.31
C SER A 124 -15.41 33.64 -7.76
N ASP A 125 -15.72 32.41 -8.18
CA ASP A 125 -16.20 32.11 -9.52
C ASP A 125 -17.06 30.83 -9.53
N GLU A 126 -18.38 31.02 -9.66
CA GLU A 126 -19.38 29.94 -9.72
C GLU A 126 -19.23 29.04 -10.95
N ALA A 127 -18.48 29.46 -11.98
CA ALA A 127 -18.25 28.66 -13.19
C ALA A 127 -17.12 27.62 -13.00
N LEU A 128 -16.36 27.68 -11.90
CA LEU A 128 -15.30 26.71 -11.62
C LEU A 128 -15.88 25.31 -11.43
N GLN A 129 -15.22 24.33 -12.07
CA GLN A 129 -15.58 22.92 -11.97
C GLN A 129 -14.73 22.22 -10.91
N SER A 130 -15.23 21.12 -10.34
CA SER A 130 -14.43 20.31 -9.42
C SER A 130 -13.15 19.82 -10.11
N GLY A 131 -12.01 19.92 -9.43
CA GLY A 131 -10.70 19.69 -10.04
C GLY A 131 -9.55 20.02 -9.12
N MET A 132 -8.33 20.02 -9.66
CA MET A 132 -7.13 20.36 -8.89
C MET A 132 -6.81 21.85 -8.99
N TYR A 133 -6.57 22.49 -7.85
CA TYR A 133 -6.30 23.93 -7.75
C TYR A 133 -5.16 24.21 -6.76
N TRP A 134 -4.48 25.35 -6.97
CA TRP A 134 -3.56 25.91 -5.99
C TRP A 134 -4.33 26.80 -5.01
N ILE A 135 -4.10 26.61 -3.72
CA ILE A 135 -4.62 27.46 -2.65
C ILE A 135 -3.48 27.82 -1.69
N ASP A 136 -3.63 28.91 -0.94
CA ASP A 136 -2.64 29.36 0.05
C ASP A 136 -3.26 29.56 1.46
N PRO A 137 -3.53 28.45 2.18
CA PRO A 137 -4.22 28.44 3.47
C PRO A 137 -3.55 29.25 4.59
N ASP A 138 -2.21 29.24 4.67
CA ASP A 138 -1.47 29.99 5.69
C ASP A 138 -1.22 31.46 5.32
N GLY A 139 -1.68 31.88 4.14
CA GLY A 139 -1.82 33.26 3.71
C GLY A 139 -0.88 33.65 2.57
N HIS A 140 -1.40 34.40 1.60
CA HIS A 140 -0.66 34.80 0.42
C HIS A 140 0.68 35.49 0.73
N GLY A 141 1.78 34.84 0.35
CA GLY A 141 3.14 35.38 0.53
C GLY A 141 3.64 35.36 1.98
N THR A 142 2.96 34.62 2.87
CA THR A 142 3.34 34.44 4.27
C THR A 142 3.45 32.96 4.60
N GLY A 143 4.60 32.53 5.12
CA GLY A 143 4.78 31.14 5.53
C GLY A 143 5.30 30.26 4.39
N ASP A 144 4.59 29.16 4.13
CA ASP A 144 5.02 28.16 3.16
C ASP A 144 4.46 28.45 1.75
N THR A 145 4.94 27.74 0.74
CA THR A 145 4.39 27.88 -0.62
C THR A 145 2.95 27.36 -0.69
N PRO A 146 2.12 27.87 -1.64
CA PRO A 146 0.79 27.36 -1.90
C PRO A 146 0.77 25.84 -2.09
N VAL A 147 -0.38 25.22 -1.79
CA VAL A 147 -0.59 23.77 -1.85
C VAL A 147 -1.53 23.40 -3.01
N TYR A 148 -1.23 22.29 -3.67
CA TYR A 148 -2.04 21.77 -4.79
C TYR A 148 -3.02 20.70 -4.30
N VAL A 149 -4.31 21.04 -4.31
CA VAL A 149 -5.38 20.27 -3.67
C VAL A 149 -6.48 19.94 -4.65
N TRP A 150 -7.30 18.93 -4.33
CA TRP A 150 -8.54 18.70 -5.05
C TRP A 150 -9.67 19.51 -4.42
N CYS A 151 -10.32 20.35 -5.23
CA CYS A 151 -11.49 21.12 -4.85
C CYS A 151 -12.76 20.47 -5.39
N ASN A 152 -13.70 20.20 -4.50
CA ASN A 152 -15.07 19.90 -4.89
C ASN A 152 -15.84 21.21 -5.03
N MET A 153 -15.98 21.74 -6.23
CA MET A 153 -16.72 23.00 -6.43
C MET A 153 -18.23 22.83 -6.24
N THR A 154 -18.76 21.59 -6.18
CA THR A 154 -20.16 21.37 -5.79
C THR A 154 -20.35 21.61 -4.29
N THR A 155 -19.39 21.18 -3.47
CA THR A 155 -19.55 21.22 -2.00
C THR A 155 -18.69 22.25 -1.27
N GLY A 156 -17.65 22.78 -1.91
CA GLY A 156 -16.64 23.64 -1.27
C GLY A 156 -15.50 22.89 -0.60
N SER A 157 -15.52 21.56 -0.60
CA SER A 157 -14.55 20.77 0.17
C SER A 157 -13.16 20.79 -0.47
N THR A 158 -12.14 20.86 0.38
CA THR A 158 -10.73 20.76 0.02
C THR A 158 -10.21 19.36 0.37
N SER A 159 -9.57 18.64 -0.55
CA SER A 159 -8.94 17.36 -0.26
C SER A 159 -7.44 17.43 -0.53
N ILE A 160 -6.64 17.06 0.47
CA ILE A 160 -5.18 16.99 0.34
C ILE A 160 -4.81 15.57 -0.05
N LEU A 161 -4.10 15.43 -1.16
CA LEU A 161 -3.56 14.16 -1.61
C LEU A 161 -2.35 13.75 -0.75
N HIS A 162 -2.12 12.45 -0.65
CA HIS A 162 -0.98 11.82 -0.01
C HIS A 162 -0.44 10.68 -0.91
N ASP A 163 0.31 9.74 -0.35
CA ASP A 163 1.00 8.67 -1.09
C ASP A 163 0.39 7.28 -0.85
N SER A 164 -0.86 7.23 -0.39
CA SER A 164 -1.45 6.04 0.28
C SER A 164 -2.97 5.90 0.03
N GLU A 165 -3.51 6.57 -0.97
CA GLU A 165 -4.92 6.51 -1.40
C GLU A 165 -5.23 5.19 -2.10
N SER A 166 -4.20 4.61 -2.71
CA SER A 166 -4.26 3.30 -3.34
C SER A 166 -4.03 2.19 -2.33
N SER A 167 -4.67 1.06 -2.61
CA SER A 167 -4.46 -0.19 -1.91
C SER A 167 -2.97 -0.57 -1.86
N THR A 168 -2.46 -0.82 -0.66
CA THR A 168 -1.12 -1.42 -0.47
C THR A 168 -1.28 -2.82 0.11
N ASP A 169 -0.73 -3.82 -0.58
CA ASP A 169 -0.56 -5.19 -0.05
C ASP A 169 0.53 -5.15 1.02
N VAL A 170 0.16 -5.49 2.24
CA VAL A 170 1.08 -5.60 3.36
C VAL A 170 1.37 -7.09 3.51
N GLY A 171 2.52 -7.49 2.97
CA GLY A 171 3.02 -8.87 2.97
C GLY A 171 3.32 -9.40 4.38
N GLN A 172 4.32 -10.27 4.49
CA GLN A 172 4.48 -11.07 5.70
C GLN A 172 4.98 -10.29 6.95
N CYS A 173 4.33 -10.42 8.11
CA CYS A 173 4.49 -9.57 9.31
C CYS A 173 3.94 -10.27 10.57
N TRP A 174 4.83 -10.76 11.45
CA TRP A 174 4.49 -11.66 12.56
C TRP A 174 4.26 -11.01 13.94
N ASP A 175 4.88 -9.85 14.19
CA ASP A 175 4.82 -9.14 15.47
C ASP A 175 3.81 -7.98 15.47
N ALA A 176 3.31 -7.60 16.64
CA ALA A 176 2.44 -6.43 16.77
C ALA A 176 3.12 -5.19 16.16
N GLY A 177 2.56 -4.64 15.09
CA GLY A 177 3.14 -3.47 14.42
C GLY A 177 4.42 -3.70 13.63
N CYS A 178 4.76 -4.92 13.20
CA CYS A 178 6.00 -5.18 12.44
C CYS A 178 6.06 -4.48 11.08
N TYR A 179 4.91 -4.14 10.49
CA TYR A 179 4.86 -3.27 9.34
C TYR A 179 4.43 -1.90 9.80
N SER A 180 5.18 -0.88 9.40
CA SER A 180 4.74 0.48 9.52
C SER A 180 4.83 1.23 8.19
N ARG A 181 3.93 2.20 8.01
CA ARG A 181 3.96 3.11 6.87
C ARG A 181 3.65 4.51 7.33
N PHE A 182 4.54 5.43 6.95
CA PHE A 182 4.31 6.85 7.10
C PHE A 182 3.40 7.36 5.97
N ILE A 183 2.42 8.21 6.30
CA ILE A 183 1.53 8.82 5.30
C ILE A 183 2.10 10.18 4.90
N ASN A 184 2.65 10.28 3.68
CA ASN A 184 3.22 11.53 3.19
C ASN A 184 2.15 12.35 2.47
N TYR A 185 1.69 13.42 3.10
CA TYR A 185 0.78 14.39 2.49
C TYR A 185 1.54 15.32 1.53
N ASN A 186 0.90 15.65 0.41
CA ASN A 186 1.41 16.64 -0.55
C ASN A 186 1.17 18.09 -0.08
N ALA A 187 1.39 18.34 1.21
CA ALA A 187 1.21 19.61 1.88
C ALA A 187 2.15 19.70 3.08
N SER A 188 2.62 20.90 3.41
CA SER A 188 3.37 21.09 4.65
C SER A 188 2.45 20.99 5.86
N MET A 189 3.03 20.68 7.03
CA MET A 189 2.29 20.69 8.28
C MET A 189 1.67 22.05 8.58
N ARG A 190 2.33 23.15 8.21
CA ARG A 190 1.81 24.50 8.42
C ARG A 190 0.57 24.75 7.55
N GLN A 191 0.62 24.42 6.26
CA GLN A 191 -0.55 24.53 5.37
C GLN A 191 -1.72 23.67 5.84
N MET A 192 -1.42 22.45 6.29
CA MET A 192 -2.43 21.54 6.84
C MET A 192 -3.08 22.08 8.12
N ILE A 193 -2.30 22.67 9.03
CA ILE A 193 -2.83 23.31 10.25
C ILE A 193 -3.73 24.49 9.89
N SER A 194 -3.30 25.33 8.95
CA SER A 194 -4.10 26.49 8.52
C SER A 194 -5.41 26.05 7.87
N LEU A 195 -5.40 25.03 7.01
CA LEU A 195 -6.64 24.43 6.47
C LEU A 195 -7.55 23.89 7.57
N ILE A 196 -6.95 23.16 8.51
CA ILE A 196 -7.65 22.68 9.70
C ILE A 196 -8.31 23.85 10.41
N GLU A 197 -7.62 24.95 10.70
CA GLU A 197 -8.15 26.11 11.41
C GLU A 197 -9.27 26.82 10.65
N LEU A 198 -9.14 26.93 9.33
CA LEU A 198 -10.16 27.50 8.44
C LEU A 198 -11.41 26.62 8.29
N SER A 199 -11.32 25.32 8.58
CA SER A 199 -12.41 24.35 8.40
C SER A 199 -13.33 24.18 9.61
N SER A 200 -14.65 24.17 9.35
CA SER A 200 -15.65 23.83 10.37
C SER A 200 -15.65 22.33 10.69
N VAL A 201 -15.40 21.50 9.67
CA VAL A 201 -15.32 20.05 9.77
C VAL A 201 -14.12 19.52 9.01
N CYS A 202 -13.37 18.61 9.63
CA CYS A 202 -12.38 17.79 8.97
C CYS A 202 -12.80 16.32 9.03
N ARG A 203 -12.74 15.62 7.89
CA ARG A 203 -13.04 14.20 7.76
C ARG A 203 -11.81 13.45 7.26
N GLN A 204 -11.39 12.43 7.98
CA GLN A 204 -10.43 11.44 7.48
C GLN A 204 -11.11 10.09 7.36
N SER A 205 -10.73 9.29 6.37
CA SER A 205 -11.16 7.90 6.26
C SER A 205 -9.99 6.94 6.15
N ILE A 206 -10.19 5.77 6.73
CA ILE A 206 -9.27 4.62 6.71
C ILE A 206 -10.07 3.40 6.24
N GLN A 207 -9.47 2.57 5.40
CA GLN A 207 -9.99 1.25 5.06
C GLN A 207 -8.91 0.21 5.34
N TYR A 208 -9.29 -0.86 6.02
CA TYR A 208 -8.43 -1.97 6.38
C TYR A 208 -9.05 -3.27 5.86
N ASP A 209 -8.48 -3.80 4.79
CA ASP A 209 -8.94 -5.05 4.15
C ASP A 209 -8.07 -6.22 4.64
N CYS A 210 -8.72 -7.26 5.14
CA CYS A 210 -8.08 -8.27 5.98
C CYS A 210 -8.59 -9.68 5.70
N LYS A 211 -7.69 -10.65 5.87
CA LYS A 211 -7.98 -12.09 5.85
C LYS A 211 -7.18 -12.72 6.99
N MET A 212 -7.81 -13.26 8.02
CA MET A 212 -7.14 -13.78 9.24
C MET A 212 -6.14 -12.79 9.88
N ALA A 213 -6.34 -11.49 9.71
CA ALA A 213 -5.47 -10.42 10.20
C ALA A 213 -6.26 -9.53 11.18
N PRO A 214 -6.36 -9.93 12.46
CA PRO A 214 -7.15 -9.22 13.45
C PRO A 214 -6.51 -7.88 13.79
N MET A 215 -7.35 -6.89 14.10
CA MET A 215 -6.91 -5.58 14.60
C MET A 215 -6.70 -5.62 16.11
N GLU A 216 -7.44 -6.50 16.79
CA GLU A 216 -7.27 -6.85 18.20
C GLU A 216 -7.41 -8.37 18.38
N PHE A 217 -6.54 -8.94 19.22
CA PHE A 217 -6.57 -10.36 19.54
C PHE A 217 -6.31 -10.57 21.03
N ASN A 218 -7.18 -11.32 21.72
CA ASN A 218 -7.12 -11.55 23.18
C ASN A 218 -7.04 -10.26 24.02
N GLY A 219 -7.69 -9.19 23.58
CA GLY A 219 -7.68 -7.88 24.27
C GLY A 219 -6.43 -7.04 24.01
N GLU A 220 -5.46 -7.56 23.25
CA GLU A 220 -4.24 -6.84 22.86
C GLU A 220 -4.39 -6.25 21.45
N PRO A 221 -4.10 -4.96 21.24
CA PRO A 221 -4.15 -4.37 19.91
C PRO A 221 -3.00 -4.87 19.04
N GLN A 222 -3.34 -5.34 17.85
CA GLN A 222 -2.44 -5.90 16.86
C GLN A 222 -2.10 -4.88 15.75
N SER A 223 -3.00 -3.93 15.52
CA SER A 223 -2.79 -2.77 14.66
C SER A 223 -3.21 -1.48 15.35
N TRP A 224 -2.57 -0.37 14.99
CA TRP A 224 -2.86 0.95 15.51
C TRP A 224 -2.38 2.03 14.54
N TRP A 225 -2.82 3.26 14.76
CA TRP A 225 -2.27 4.44 14.09
C TRP A 225 -1.75 5.43 15.13
N THR A 226 -0.88 6.34 14.68
CA THR A 226 -0.40 7.44 15.51
C THR A 226 -0.93 8.75 14.98
N ASP A 227 -1.36 9.63 15.88
CA ASP A 227 -1.74 10.98 15.50
C ASP A 227 -0.53 11.88 15.22
N ARG A 228 -0.77 13.14 14.85
CA ARG A 228 0.29 14.12 14.57
C ARG A 228 1.23 14.44 15.72
N ASN A 229 0.85 14.09 16.94
CA ASN A 229 1.65 14.27 18.14
C ASN A 229 2.34 12.96 18.55
N GLY A 230 2.21 11.90 17.75
CA GLY A 230 2.77 10.58 18.02
C GLY A 230 1.94 9.77 19.02
N VAL A 231 0.72 10.20 19.38
CA VAL A 231 -0.12 9.46 20.32
C VAL A 231 -0.71 8.25 19.61
N ARG A 232 -0.51 7.06 20.19
CA ARG A 232 -1.08 5.81 19.69
C ARG A 232 -2.60 5.78 19.87
N ARG A 233 -3.30 5.42 18.81
CA ARG A 233 -4.76 5.29 18.71
C ARG A 233 -5.11 3.90 18.17
N ASN A 234 -6.04 3.22 18.84
CA ASN A 234 -6.49 1.87 18.47
C ASN A 234 -7.94 1.88 17.95
N ASP A 235 -8.59 3.03 17.96
CA ASP A 235 -9.90 3.28 17.40
C ASP A 235 -9.78 3.57 15.90
N PHE A 236 -10.46 2.80 15.06
CA PHE A 236 -10.44 2.98 13.60
C PHE A 236 -11.69 3.71 13.10
N THR A 237 -12.45 4.37 13.98
CA THR A 237 -13.55 5.25 13.59
C THR A 237 -13.91 6.20 14.73
N GLY A 238 -14.57 7.32 14.40
CA GLY A 238 -15.05 8.29 15.39
C GLY A 238 -14.08 9.44 15.61
N GLY A 239 -14.29 10.23 16.67
CA GLY A 239 -13.44 11.38 16.95
C GLY A 239 -13.53 11.89 18.38
N ASN A 240 -14.11 11.09 19.29
CA ASN A 240 -14.37 11.49 20.68
C ASN A 240 -14.73 10.33 21.65
N SER A 241 -14.56 9.04 21.29
CA SER A 241 -15.06 7.93 22.13
C SER A 241 -14.00 6.89 22.49
N VAL A 242 -13.89 6.64 23.79
CA VAL A 242 -13.01 5.65 24.45
C VAL A 242 -13.38 4.18 24.13
N GLN A 243 -14.48 3.94 23.39
CA GLN A 243 -15.04 2.61 23.15
C GLN A 243 -15.05 2.13 21.68
N SER A 244 -14.90 3.01 20.69
CA SER A 244 -15.14 2.62 19.29
C SER A 244 -13.90 1.97 18.67
N LYS A 245 -14.00 0.73 18.17
CA LYS A 245 -12.88 0.08 17.46
C LYS A 245 -13.03 0.11 15.93
N CYS A 246 -14.22 -0.11 15.37
CA CYS A 246 -14.51 0.05 13.93
C CYS A 246 -15.96 0.53 13.68
N GLN A 247 -16.24 1.06 12.48
CA GLN A 247 -17.57 1.60 12.12
C GLN A 247 -18.69 0.56 12.19
N CYS A 248 -18.41 -0.70 11.84
CA CYS A 248 -19.43 -1.75 11.86
C CYS A 248 -20.01 -1.99 13.26
N ALA A 249 -19.22 -1.76 14.32
CA ALA A 249 -19.68 -1.93 15.69
C ALA A 249 -20.66 -0.82 16.09
N LEU A 250 -20.39 0.41 15.65
CA LEU A 250 -21.30 1.55 15.84
C LEU A 250 -22.65 1.33 15.13
N GLU A 251 -22.60 0.73 13.95
CA GLU A 251 -23.78 0.47 13.12
C GLU A 251 -24.46 -0.87 13.42
N ASN A 252 -23.92 -1.66 14.37
CA ASN A 252 -24.36 -3.03 14.66
C ASN A 252 -24.43 -3.92 13.40
N SER A 253 -23.48 -3.72 12.49
CA SER A 253 -23.41 -4.32 11.16
C SER A 253 -22.20 -5.24 10.97
N CYS A 254 -21.39 -5.48 12.00
CA CYS A 254 -20.28 -6.42 11.91
C CYS A 254 -20.76 -7.85 11.64
N LEU A 255 -19.93 -8.65 10.95
CA LEU A 255 -20.19 -10.05 10.60
C LEU A 255 -20.57 -10.89 11.83
N ASP A 256 -19.82 -10.72 12.92
CA ASP A 256 -20.21 -11.19 14.25
C ASP A 256 -20.48 -9.96 15.13
N ARG A 257 -21.73 -9.81 15.57
CA ARG A 257 -22.18 -8.70 16.42
C ARG A 257 -21.53 -8.69 17.81
N LYS A 258 -20.87 -9.77 18.21
CA LYS A 258 -20.09 -9.83 19.47
C LYS A 258 -18.71 -9.19 19.32
N LEU A 259 -18.24 -8.99 18.09
CA LEU A 259 -16.94 -8.42 17.80
C LEU A 259 -17.04 -6.92 17.52
N GLN A 260 -15.94 -6.22 17.75
CA GLN A 260 -15.87 -4.76 17.58
C GLN A 260 -15.42 -4.32 16.17
N CYS A 261 -14.97 -5.28 15.34
CA CYS A 261 -14.47 -5.09 13.97
C CYS A 261 -14.69 -6.41 13.19
N ASN A 262 -14.94 -6.33 11.89
CA ASN A 262 -15.01 -7.51 11.01
C ASN A 262 -13.70 -8.30 10.99
N CYS A 263 -12.56 -7.59 10.97
CA CYS A 263 -11.23 -8.19 10.92
C CYS A 263 -10.87 -9.00 12.16
N ASN A 264 -11.52 -8.73 13.30
CA ASN A 264 -11.32 -9.51 14.52
C ASN A 264 -11.96 -10.90 14.44
N ALA A 265 -12.78 -11.19 13.42
CA ALA A 265 -13.42 -12.49 13.23
C ALA A 265 -12.45 -13.60 12.77
N LEU A 266 -11.18 -13.26 12.49
CA LEU A 266 -10.19 -14.20 11.94
C LEU A 266 -10.70 -14.93 10.70
N SER A 267 -11.49 -14.24 9.87
CA SER A 267 -12.15 -14.85 8.71
C SER A 267 -11.11 -15.38 7.70
N PRO A 268 -11.26 -16.62 7.20
CA PRO A 268 -10.42 -17.15 6.13
C PRO A 268 -10.77 -16.56 4.76
N ILE A 269 -11.86 -15.81 4.66
CA ILE A 269 -12.27 -15.03 3.49
C ILE A 269 -11.97 -13.56 3.77
N GLU A 270 -11.65 -12.80 2.72
CA GLU A 270 -11.47 -11.35 2.79
C GLU A 270 -12.68 -10.65 3.42
N THR A 271 -12.39 -9.75 4.35
CA THR A 271 -13.36 -8.85 5.00
C THR A 271 -12.73 -7.46 5.10
N SER A 272 -13.52 -6.47 5.50
CA SER A 272 -13.06 -5.08 5.55
C SER A 272 -13.69 -4.33 6.71
N ASP A 273 -12.90 -3.46 7.33
CA ASP A 273 -13.37 -2.43 8.24
C ASP A 273 -13.05 -1.06 7.65
N LYS A 274 -14.09 -0.22 7.53
CA LYS A 274 -13.97 1.17 7.07
C LYS A 274 -14.21 2.10 8.23
N GLY A 275 -13.40 3.14 8.32
CA GLY A 275 -13.40 4.12 9.39
C GLY A 275 -13.60 5.53 8.88
N LYS A 276 -14.34 6.35 9.63
CA LYS A 276 -14.41 7.79 9.38
C LYS A 276 -14.18 8.54 10.68
N PHE A 277 -13.17 9.41 10.66
CA PHE A 277 -12.88 10.33 11.74
C PHE A 277 -13.45 11.70 11.43
N TYR A 278 -14.26 12.23 12.34
CA TYR A 278 -14.90 13.55 12.20
C TYR A 278 -14.41 14.47 13.31
N HIS A 279 -13.88 15.63 12.94
CA HIS A 279 -13.48 16.65 13.91
C HIS A 279 -14.18 17.95 13.59
N TYR A 280 -14.86 18.48 14.60
CA TYR A 280 -15.60 19.73 14.53
C TYR A 280 -14.79 20.85 15.19
N SER A 281 -14.96 22.09 14.71
CA SER A 281 -14.21 23.29 15.13
C SER A 281 -14.06 23.53 16.63
N ASN A 282 -14.95 22.97 17.46
CA ASN A 282 -14.99 23.20 18.91
C ASN A 282 -14.09 22.24 19.73
N TYR A 283 -13.32 21.37 19.08
CA TYR A 283 -12.42 20.40 19.73
C TYR A 283 -10.99 20.52 19.18
N VAL A 284 -10.00 20.08 19.95
CA VAL A 284 -8.61 19.96 19.48
C VAL A 284 -8.61 19.07 18.25
N LYS A 285 -8.23 19.61 17.09
CA LYS A 285 -8.17 18.88 15.82
C LYS A 285 -6.90 18.02 15.84
N GLU A 286 -6.99 16.84 16.46
CA GLU A 286 -5.87 15.90 16.63
C GLU A 286 -5.57 15.07 15.37
N ILE A 287 -6.32 15.27 14.27
CA ILE A 287 -6.16 14.47 13.06
C ILE A 287 -4.84 14.78 12.39
N PHE A 288 -3.94 13.81 12.37
CA PHE A 288 -3.35 13.27 11.15
C PHE A 288 -2.82 11.89 11.51
N THR A 289 -3.24 10.86 10.79
CA THR A 289 -2.54 9.59 10.83
C THR A 289 -1.14 9.78 10.26
N PHE A 290 -0.12 9.72 11.11
CA PHE A 290 1.28 9.86 10.68
C PHE A 290 1.87 8.52 10.30
N GLU A 291 1.63 7.51 11.13
CA GLU A 291 2.18 6.18 10.94
C GLU A 291 1.19 5.11 11.39
N ILE A 292 1.12 4.02 10.64
CA ILE A 292 0.16 2.94 10.86
C ILE A 292 0.91 1.64 10.98
N PHE A 293 0.53 0.88 12.00
CA PHE A 293 1.21 -0.32 12.43
C PHE A 293 0.27 -1.51 12.28
N PHE A 294 0.80 -2.62 11.76
CA PHE A 294 0.02 -3.84 11.53
C PHE A 294 0.71 -5.12 12.04
N ARG A 295 -0.08 -6.17 12.26
CA ARG A 295 0.37 -7.55 12.51
C ARG A 295 -0.53 -8.55 11.82
N TYR A 296 0.01 -9.74 11.52
CA TYR A 296 -0.80 -10.95 11.53
C TYR A 296 -0.04 -12.17 12.15
N HIS A 297 -0.78 -13.20 12.56
CA HIS A 297 -0.21 -14.50 12.98
C HIS A 297 -0.50 -15.62 11.97
N HIS A 298 -1.63 -15.55 11.24
CA HIS A 298 -2.04 -16.53 10.22
C HIS A 298 -2.77 -15.92 8.99
N GLY A 299 -2.65 -14.62 8.72
CA GLY A 299 -3.45 -13.89 7.72
C GLY A 299 -2.69 -13.00 6.74
N GLN A 300 -3.44 -12.26 5.92
CA GLN A 300 -2.96 -11.28 4.96
C GLN A 300 -3.78 -9.99 5.08
N ILE A 301 -3.09 -8.85 5.09
CA ILE A 301 -3.71 -7.54 4.86
C ILE A 301 -3.63 -7.31 3.37
N LEU A 302 -4.80 -7.30 2.74
CA LEU A 302 -4.87 -7.27 1.28
C LEU A 302 -4.66 -5.85 0.76
N SER A 303 -5.04 -4.87 1.58
CA SER A 303 -5.14 -3.49 1.16
C SER A 303 -5.38 -2.58 2.36
N SER A 304 -4.71 -1.44 2.38
CA SER A 304 -5.13 -0.29 3.15
C SER A 304 -5.28 0.94 2.26
N ARG A 305 -6.28 1.80 2.55
CA ARG A 305 -6.52 3.06 1.83
C ARG A 305 -6.83 4.18 2.80
N TYR A 306 -6.39 5.38 2.43
CA TYR A 306 -6.52 6.57 3.23
C TYR A 306 -7.06 7.73 2.38
N ALA A 307 -7.81 8.64 3.00
CA ALA A 307 -8.19 9.90 2.38
C ALA A 307 -8.48 10.95 3.46
N VAL A 308 -8.21 12.22 3.16
CA VAL A 308 -8.55 13.36 4.02
C VAL A 308 -9.30 14.43 3.24
N GLU A 309 -10.42 14.89 3.79
CA GLU A 309 -11.31 15.91 3.24
C GLU A 309 -11.61 16.99 4.31
N PHE A 310 -11.50 18.25 3.91
CA PHE A 310 -11.73 19.43 4.74
C PHE A 310 -12.95 20.19 4.22
N TRP A 311 -13.84 20.59 5.13
CA TRP A 311 -15.10 21.27 4.82
C TRP A 311 -15.15 22.60 5.57
N GLN A 312 -15.58 23.65 4.89
CA GLN A 312 -15.70 24.99 5.45
C GLN A 312 -17.15 25.44 5.33
N ASP A 313 -17.69 26.05 6.39
CA ASP A 313 -19.00 26.71 6.36
C ASP A 313 -18.78 28.22 6.32
N PHE A 314 -19.14 28.87 5.22
CA PHE A 314 -19.01 30.33 5.08
C PHE A 314 -20.03 31.13 5.93
N ASN A 315 -20.89 30.43 6.70
CA ASN A 315 -21.85 31.03 7.63
C ASN A 315 -21.33 31.14 9.09
N SER A 316 -20.15 30.62 9.41
CA SER A 316 -19.49 30.96 10.69
C SER A 316 -18.60 32.19 10.48
N THR A 317 -19.09 33.32 10.98
CA THR A 317 -18.36 34.57 11.15
C THR A 317 -17.11 34.33 12.01
N VAL A 318 -15.99 33.93 11.39
CA VAL A 318 -14.67 34.08 12.01
C VAL A 318 -14.29 35.54 11.85
N PHE A 319 -14.61 36.32 12.88
CA PHE A 319 -14.03 37.64 13.10
C PHE A 319 -12.50 37.51 12.99
N ARG A 320 -11.91 38.04 11.91
CA ARG A 320 -10.50 38.42 11.95
C ARG A 320 -10.42 39.65 12.86
N PRO A 321 -9.67 39.62 13.98
CA PRO A 321 -9.38 40.85 14.71
C PRO A 321 -8.58 41.78 13.80
N ALA A 322 -8.96 43.06 13.81
CA ALA A 322 -8.33 44.14 13.08
C ALA A 322 -6.89 44.40 13.54
#